data_AF-A0A0N4XAQ6-F1
#
_entry.id   AF-A0A0N4XAQ6-F1
#
_cell.length_a   1.000
_cell.length_b   1.000
_cell.length_c   1.000
_cell.angle_alpha   90.00
_cell.angle_beta   90.00
_cell.angle_gamma   90.00
#
_symmetry.space_group_name_H-M   'P 1'
#
loop_
_entity.id
_entity.type
_entity.pdbx_description
1 polymer ?
#
loop_
_entity_poly.entity_id
_entity_poly.type
_entity_poly.pdbx_seq_one_letter_code
_entity_poly.pdbx_strand_id
1 'polypeptide(L)'
;LLGRRALKRLRKLEREKTKGREWFDLPASELTDEAKADLELLQMRAAIDPLAFYRRNDRNVLPKYFQVGRVVDAPEDYYSSRIPKKERKKTMLDELLNDQQFSQTKREK
;
A
#
# COMPACT_ATOMS: atom_id res chain seq x y z
N LEU A 1 -15.33 -20.89 33.66
CA LEU A 1 -14.11 -20.05 33.74
C LEU A 1 -13.09 -20.57 32.72
N LEU A 2 -12.63 -19.73 31.79
CA LEU A 2 -11.63 -20.15 30.80
C LEU A 2 -10.29 -20.48 31.48
N GLY A 3 -9.67 -21.59 31.08
CA GLY A 3 -8.37 -22.01 31.62
C GLY A 3 -7.23 -21.06 31.22
N ARG A 4 -6.18 -20.95 32.07
CA ARG A 4 -5.03 -20.03 31.87
C ARG A 4 -4.42 -20.07 30.47
N ARG A 5 -4.30 -21.26 29.86
CA ARG A 5 -3.77 -21.43 28.50
C ARG A 5 -4.70 -20.84 27.43
N ALA A 6 -6.01 -21.03 27.57
CA ALA A 6 -7.00 -20.47 26.65
C ALA A 6 -7.02 -18.93 26.75
N LEU A 7 -6.97 -18.39 27.99
CA LEU A 7 -6.90 -16.95 28.22
C LEU A 7 -5.63 -16.31 27.60
N LYS A 8 -4.48 -17.00 27.69
CA LYS A 8 -3.23 -16.53 27.07
C LYS A 8 -3.33 -16.50 25.54
N ARG A 9 -4.00 -17.48 24.92
CA ARG A 9 -4.22 -17.49 23.46
C ARG A 9 -5.14 -16.37 23.02
N LEU A 10 -6.25 -16.13 23.73
CA LEU A 10 -7.19 -15.05 23.42
C LEU A 10 -6.49 -13.67 23.47
N ARG A 11 -5.72 -13.40 24.53
CA ARG A 11 -4.93 -12.17 24.64
C ARG A 11 -3.89 -12.03 23.53
N LYS A 12 -3.32 -13.13 23.04
CA LYS A 12 -2.39 -13.12 21.91
C LYS A 12 -3.12 -12.74 20.62
N LEU A 13 -4.27 -13.34 20.35
CA LEU A 13 -5.10 -13.02 19.18
C LEU A 13 -5.54 -11.56 19.19
N GLU A 14 -5.96 -11.03 20.34
CA GLU A 14 -6.30 -9.61 20.48
C GLU A 14 -5.12 -8.69 20.18
N ARG A 15 -3.92 -9.03 20.65
CA ARG A 15 -2.69 -8.28 20.34
C ARG A 15 -2.27 -8.40 18.89
N GLU A 16 -2.53 -9.52 18.23
CA GLU A 16 -2.17 -9.74 16.82
C GLU A 16 -3.07 -8.98 15.84
N LYS A 17 -4.17 -8.39 16.31
CA LYS A 17 -5.08 -7.56 15.50
C LYS A 17 -4.51 -6.17 15.22
N THR A 18 -3.69 -5.62 16.11
CA THR A 18 -3.07 -4.31 15.92
C THR A 18 -1.57 -4.39 16.12
N LYS A 19 -0.82 -3.44 15.56
CA LYS A 19 0.63 -3.36 15.78
C LYS A 19 0.98 -2.81 17.19
N GLY A 20 -0.03 -2.48 17.99
CA GLY A 20 0.08 -1.98 19.35
C GLY A 20 0.21 -0.45 19.45
N ARG A 21 0.22 0.05 20.68
CA ARG A 21 0.21 1.49 21.01
C ARG A 21 1.44 2.25 20.51
N GLU A 22 2.59 1.59 20.44
CA GLU A 22 3.83 2.17 19.89
C GLU A 22 3.66 2.59 18.42
N TRP A 23 2.71 1.97 17.72
CA TRP A 23 2.39 2.27 16.33
C TRP A 23 0.92 2.63 16.17
N PHE A 24 0.41 3.46 17.09
CA PHE A 24 -0.94 4.04 17.08
C PHE A 24 -2.06 3.03 16.77
N ASP A 25 -1.89 1.79 17.24
CA ASP A 25 -2.85 0.70 17.03
C ASP A 25 -3.19 0.43 15.55
N LEU A 26 -2.21 0.56 14.65
CA LEU A 26 -2.38 0.24 13.23
C LEU A 26 -2.99 -1.16 13.05
N PRO A 27 -4.15 -1.27 12.38
CA PRO A 27 -4.86 -2.53 12.26
C PRO A 27 -4.15 -3.49 11.29
N ALA A 28 -4.34 -4.79 11.53
CA ALA A 28 -4.06 -5.82 10.54
C ALA A 28 -5.21 -5.85 9.53
N SER A 29 -5.08 -5.09 8.45
CA SER A 29 -6.03 -5.12 7.34
C SER A 29 -6.02 -6.47 6.64
N GLU A 30 -7.19 -6.88 6.15
CA GLU A 30 -7.32 -8.07 5.32
C GLU A 30 -6.63 -7.83 3.97
N LEU A 31 -5.91 -8.84 3.49
CA LEU A 31 -5.31 -8.84 2.15
C LEU A 31 -6.40 -9.15 1.13
N THR A 32 -7.07 -8.13 0.63
CA THR A 32 -7.89 -8.23 -0.59
C THR A 32 -7.00 -8.41 -1.81
N ASP A 33 -7.53 -8.97 -2.89
CA ASP A 33 -6.76 -9.18 -4.13
C ASP A 33 -6.26 -7.85 -4.72
N GLU A 34 -7.06 -6.79 -4.64
CA GLU A 34 -6.68 -5.42 -5.04
C GLU A 34 -5.50 -4.91 -4.21
N ALA A 35 -5.57 -5.04 -2.88
CA ALA A 35 -4.51 -4.60 -1.99
C ALA A 35 -3.22 -5.41 -2.19
N LYS A 36 -3.35 -6.71 -2.47
CA LYS A 36 -2.22 -7.57 -2.79
C LYS A 36 -1.52 -7.11 -4.07
N ALA A 37 -2.28 -6.83 -5.13
CA ALA A 37 -1.72 -6.35 -6.40
C ALA A 37 -1.00 -5.00 -6.23
N ASP A 38 -1.58 -4.07 -5.48
CA ASP A 38 -0.96 -2.78 -5.15
C ASP A 38 0.34 -2.94 -4.34
N LEU A 39 0.37 -3.87 -3.38
CA LEU A 39 1.58 -4.15 -2.60
C LEU A 39 2.68 -4.84 -3.43
N GLU A 40 2.31 -5.76 -4.33
CA GLU A 40 3.23 -6.38 -5.28
C GLU A 40 3.81 -5.35 -6.25
N LEU A 41 2.98 -4.40 -6.71
CA LEU A 41 3.42 -3.28 -7.52
C LEU A 41 4.49 -2.45 -6.79
N LEU A 42 4.27 -2.13 -5.51
CA LEU A 42 5.25 -1.42 -4.68
C LEU A 42 6.55 -2.21 -4.48
N GLN A 43 6.49 -3.55 -4.43
CA GLN A 43 7.69 -4.38 -4.39
C GLN A 43 8.48 -4.29 -5.70
N MET A 44 7.78 -4.25 -6.83
CA MET A 44 8.36 -4.20 -8.18
C MET A 44 8.63 -2.77 -8.67
N ARG A 45 8.55 -1.74 -7.82
CA ARG A 45 8.67 -0.32 -8.23
C ARG A 45 9.92 0.02 -9.04
N ALA A 46 11.02 -0.71 -8.84
CA ALA A 46 12.27 -0.53 -9.58
C ALA A 46 12.18 -0.95 -11.06
N ALA A 47 11.18 -1.73 -11.45
CA ALA A 47 10.95 -2.15 -12.83
C ALA A 47 9.91 -1.28 -13.56
N ILE A 48 9.26 -0.35 -12.87
CA ILE A 48 8.20 0.50 -13.45
C ILE A 48 8.82 1.61 -14.28
N ASP A 49 9.70 2.40 -13.68
CA ASP A 49 10.36 3.53 -14.33
C ASP A 49 11.87 3.24 -14.50
N PRO A 50 12.40 3.20 -15.73
CA PRO A 50 13.82 2.97 -15.97
C PRO A 50 14.74 4.10 -15.46
N LEU A 51 14.20 5.29 -15.20
CA LEU A 51 14.96 6.45 -14.72
C LEU A 51 15.00 6.54 -13.20
N ALA A 52 14.05 5.91 -12.51
CA ALA A 52 13.94 5.96 -11.06
C ALA A 52 14.64 4.77 -10.39
N PHE A 53 15.79 5.00 -9.77
CA PHE A 53 16.52 3.99 -9.01
C PHE A 53 16.12 4.01 -7.53
N TYR A 54 15.30 3.03 -7.12
CA TYR A 54 14.91 2.85 -5.73
C TYR A 54 15.89 1.98 -4.95
N ARG A 55 16.00 2.22 -3.64
CA ARG A 55 16.66 1.29 -2.73
C ARG A 55 15.96 -0.08 -2.76
N ARG A 56 16.75 -1.14 -2.83
CA ARG A 56 16.27 -2.53 -2.83
C ARG A 56 15.45 -2.82 -1.57
N ASN A 57 14.36 -3.57 -1.71
CA ASN A 57 13.53 -3.97 -0.58
C ASN A 57 14.27 -4.99 0.29
N ASP A 58 14.20 -4.82 1.61
CA ASP A 58 14.85 -5.72 2.58
C ASP A 58 14.11 -7.05 2.74
N ARG A 59 12.82 -7.10 2.35
CA ARG A 59 11.95 -8.27 2.54
C ARG A 59 11.11 -8.52 1.29
N ASN A 60 11.00 -9.79 0.91
CA ASN A 60 10.13 -10.24 -0.19
C ASN A 60 8.69 -10.52 0.27
N VAL A 61 8.43 -10.55 1.57
CA VAL A 61 7.11 -10.86 2.13
C VAL A 61 6.27 -9.60 2.27
N LEU A 62 4.99 -9.69 1.91
CA LEU A 62 4.02 -8.61 2.08
C LEU A 62 3.84 -8.25 3.56
N PRO A 63 3.71 -6.95 3.90
CA PRO A 63 3.54 -6.52 5.27
C PRO A 63 2.19 -6.99 5.83
N LYS A 64 2.18 -7.50 7.08
CA LYS A 64 0.95 -7.92 7.78
C LYS A 64 0.08 -6.73 8.21
N TYR A 65 0.69 -5.65 8.66
CA TYR A 65 0.00 -4.44 9.12
C TYR A 65 0.26 -3.34 8.09
N PHE A 66 -0.80 -2.88 7.43
CA PHE A 66 -0.73 -1.81 6.44
C PHE A 66 -2.03 -1.00 6.45
N GLN A 67 -2.00 0.16 5.82
CA GLN A 67 -3.17 0.98 5.60
C GLN A 67 -3.04 1.69 4.25
N VAL A 68 -4.12 1.71 3.49
CA VAL A 68 -4.19 2.44 2.22
C VAL A 68 -4.75 3.83 2.51
N GLY A 69 -3.94 4.84 2.24
CA GLY A 69 -4.31 6.25 2.38
C GLY A 69 -4.37 6.95 1.02
N ARG A 70 -4.95 8.15 1.00
CA ARG A 70 -4.93 9.03 -0.17
C ARG A 70 -4.25 10.34 0.19
N VAL A 71 -3.46 10.87 -0.73
CA VAL A 71 -2.83 12.18 -0.57
C VAL A 71 -3.92 13.25 -0.66
N VAL A 72 -3.94 14.16 0.31
CA VAL A 72 -4.81 15.34 0.32
C VAL A 72 -4.03 16.50 -0.26
N ASP A 73 -4.57 17.13 -1.31
CA ASP A 73 -3.88 18.22 -1.99
C ASP A 73 -3.75 19.45 -1.09
N ALA A 74 -2.59 20.09 -1.13
CA ALA A 74 -2.38 21.36 -0.45
C ALA A 74 -3.03 22.51 -1.24
N PRO A 75 -3.59 23.53 -0.57
CA PRO A 75 -4.19 24.68 -1.24
C PRO A 75 -3.16 25.58 -1.96
N GLU A 76 -1.89 25.48 -1.59
CA GLU A 76 -0.80 26.33 -2.08
C GLU A 76 -0.36 25.98 -3.51
N ASP A 77 -0.50 24.71 -3.91
CA ASP A 77 -0.02 24.21 -5.19
C ASP A 77 -1.18 23.66 -6.04
N TYR A 78 -1.89 24.58 -6.68
CA TYR A 78 -3.12 24.25 -7.41
C TYR A 78 -2.87 23.63 -8.78
N TYR A 79 -1.80 24.02 -9.47
CA TYR A 79 -1.60 23.72 -10.89
C TYR A 79 -0.60 22.60 -11.17
N SER A 80 0.33 22.31 -10.25
CA SER A 80 1.41 21.36 -10.56
C SER A 80 1.21 19.97 -9.95
N SER A 81 0.91 19.87 -8.65
CA SER A 81 0.75 18.58 -7.96
C SER A 81 -0.69 18.05 -7.91
N ARG A 82 -1.69 18.89 -8.17
CA ARG A 82 -3.11 18.52 -8.02
C ARG A 82 -3.61 17.65 -9.17
N ILE A 83 -4.11 16.46 -8.84
CA ILE A 83 -4.72 15.55 -9.81
C ILE A 83 -6.22 15.89 -9.98
N PRO A 84 -6.74 16.12 -11.20
CA PRO A 84 -8.16 16.38 -11.43
C PRO A 84 -9.03 15.16 -11.09
N LYS A 85 -10.30 15.40 -10.72
CA LYS A 85 -11.22 14.35 -10.26
C LYS A 85 -11.41 13.19 -11.25
N LYS A 86 -11.25 13.43 -12.56
CA LYS A 86 -11.42 12.43 -13.61
C LYS A 86 -10.26 11.41 -13.65
N GLU A 87 -9.06 11.87 -13.27
CA GLU A 87 -7.84 11.06 -13.31
C GLU A 87 -7.63 10.26 -12.03
N ARG A 88 -8.15 10.74 -10.88
CA ARG A 88 -8.09 10.00 -9.61
C ARG A 88 -8.77 8.64 -9.74
N LYS A 89 -8.05 7.55 -9.46
CA LYS A 89 -8.63 6.20 -9.45
C LYS A 89 -8.74 5.67 -8.02
N LYS A 90 -9.16 4.41 -7.90
CA LYS A 90 -9.39 3.76 -6.61
C LYS A 90 -8.11 3.14 -6.04
N THR A 91 -7.31 2.51 -6.90
CA THR A 91 -6.08 1.77 -6.57
C THR A 91 -4.88 2.37 -7.30
N MET A 92 -3.67 2.12 -6.79
CA MET A 92 -2.45 2.61 -7.44
C MET A 92 -2.21 1.92 -8.79
N LEU A 93 -2.55 0.64 -8.88
CA LEU A 93 -2.47 -0.12 -10.12
C LEU A 93 -3.39 0.46 -11.21
N ASP A 94 -4.61 0.86 -10.87
CA ASP A 94 -5.53 1.47 -11.83
C ASP A 94 -5.01 2.82 -12.36
N GLU A 95 -4.36 3.60 -11.50
CA GLU A 95 -3.73 4.86 -11.91
C GLU A 95 -2.59 4.60 -12.90
N LEU A 96 -1.74 3.62 -12.62
CA LEU A 96 -0.64 3.24 -13.51
C LEU A 96 -1.12 2.70 -14.87
N LEU A 97 -2.17 1.87 -14.88
CA LEU A 97 -2.73 1.33 -16.13
C LEU A 97 -3.40 2.41 -16.99
N ASN A 98 -3.94 3.46 -16.36
CA ASN A 98 -4.56 4.57 -17.07
C ASN A 98 -3.53 5.62 -17.55
N ASP A 99 -2.27 5.50 -17.15
CA ASP A 99 -1.20 6.36 -17.63
C ASP A 99 -0.78 5.97 -19.06
N GLN A 100 -1.05 6.86 -20.00
CA GLN A 100 -0.77 6.63 -21.41
C GLN A 100 0.73 6.58 -21.70
N GLN A 101 1.55 7.34 -20.96
CA GLN A 101 3.00 7.37 -21.16
C GLN A 101 3.61 6.01 -20.77
N PHE A 102 3.15 5.46 -19.65
CA PHE A 102 3.56 4.13 -19.22
C PHE A 102 3.17 3.04 -20.25
N SER A 103 1.96 3.11 -20.82
CA SER A 103 1.54 2.17 -21.86
C SER A 103 2.40 2.24 -23.13
N GLN A 104 2.80 3.44 -23.54
CA GLN A 104 3.64 3.65 -24.73
C GLN A 104 5.07 3.12 -24.51
N THR A 105 5.70 3.49 -23.40
CA THR A 105 7.07 3.03 -23.08
C THR A 105 7.19 1.51 -22.96
N LYS A 106 6.12 0.83 -22.51
CA LYS A 106 6.02 -0.64 -22.51
C LYS A 106 5.89 -1.27 -23.89
N ARG A 107 5.31 -0.56 -24.87
CA ARG A 107 5.16 -1.05 -26.26
C ARG A 107 6.40 -0.84 -27.10
N GLU A 108 7.18 0.18 -26.78
CA GLU A 108 8.42 0.53 -27.48
C GLU A 108 9.62 -0.35 -27.05
N LYS A 109 9.53 -1.02 -25.89
CA LYS A 109 10.49 -2.02 -25.40
C LYS A 109 10.10 -3.43 -25.82
#